data_AF-A0A5J4PTE7-F1
#
_entry.id   AF-A0A5J4PTE7-F1
#
_cell.length_a   1.000
_cell.length_b   1.000
_cell.length_c   1.000
_cell.angle_alpha   90.00
_cell.angle_beta   90.00
_cell.angle_gamma   90.00
#
_symmetry.space_group_name_H-M   'P 1'
#
loop_
_entity.id
_entity.type
_entity.pdbx_description
1 polymer ?
#
loop_
_entity_poly.entity_id
_entity_poly.type
_entity_poly.pdbx_seq_one_letter_code
_entity_poly.pdbx_strand_id
1 'polypeptide(L)'
;MKEISKRSTFAVLFYINKAKRKKNGLCLLMGRITIDAGIVQFRAHTEVNPQTWDAKAGRAVGKTKEAVTVHKTLDKLERQIRSHYFSIIWTGTFNKRMLHSLFVFLTFDFYPHESVFVRY
;
A
#
# COMPACT_ATOMS: atom_id res chain seq x y z
N MET A 1 12.35 -10.54 29.29
CA MET A 1 12.18 -10.40 27.83
C MET A 1 10.68 -10.49 27.54
N LYS A 2 10.03 -9.43 27.07
CA LYS A 2 8.57 -9.40 26.86
C LYS A 2 8.23 -10.15 25.57
N GLU A 3 7.44 -11.20 25.69
CA GLU A 3 6.83 -11.94 24.59
C GLU A 3 6.20 -10.99 23.56
N ILE A 4 6.63 -11.11 22.30
CA ILE A 4 5.95 -10.54 21.14
C ILE A 4 4.78 -11.46 20.79
N SER A 5 3.83 -11.62 21.72
CA SER A 5 2.67 -12.50 21.56
C SER A 5 1.43 -11.69 21.21
N LYS A 6 1.42 -11.08 20.02
CA LYS A 6 0.18 -10.72 19.33
C LYS A 6 0.36 -11.06 17.86
N ARG A 7 -0.26 -12.17 17.43
CA ARG A 7 -0.31 -12.60 16.03
C ARG A 7 -1.18 -11.63 15.22
N SER A 8 -0.75 -10.38 15.10
CA SER A 8 -1.42 -9.44 14.22
C SER A 8 -1.10 -9.80 12.77
N THR A 9 -2.11 -10.21 12.01
CA THR A 9 -1.95 -10.57 10.59
C THR A 9 -1.77 -9.31 9.76
N PHE A 10 -0.53 -8.84 9.65
CA PHE A 10 -0.14 -7.72 8.80
C PHE A 10 0.22 -8.20 7.39
N ALA A 11 -0.51 -7.73 6.39
CA ALA A 11 -0.23 -8.01 4.98
C ALA A 11 -0.34 -6.72 4.14
N VAL A 12 0.64 -6.50 3.27
CA VAL A 12 0.63 -5.41 2.28
C VAL A 12 0.58 -6.06 0.90
N LEU A 13 -0.37 -5.63 0.08
CA LEU A 13 -0.56 -6.13 -1.27
C LEU A 13 -0.72 -4.96 -2.23
N PHE A 14 -0.04 -5.01 -3.37
CA PHE A 14 -0.16 -4.02 -4.41
C PHE A 14 -0.86 -4.62 -5.63
N TYR A 15 -1.75 -3.84 -6.23
CA TYR A 15 -2.53 -4.26 -7.39
C TYR A 15 -2.93 -3.05 -8.23
N ILE A 16 -3.30 -3.29 -9.48
CA ILE A 16 -3.83 -2.23 -10.36
C ILE A 16 -5.31 -2.49 -10.64
N ASN A 17 -6.09 -1.42 -10.77
CA ASN A 17 -7.47 -1.55 -11.22
C ASN A 17 -7.53 -1.56 -12.76
N LYS A 18 -7.62 -2.75 -13.37
CA LYS A 18 -7.69 -2.90 -14.83
C LYS A 18 -9.00 -2.37 -15.44
N ALA A 19 -10.06 -2.23 -14.64
CA ALA A 19 -11.37 -1.72 -15.08
C ALA A 19 -11.40 -0.19 -15.17
N LYS A 20 -10.64 0.51 -14.32
CA LYS A 20 -10.53 1.97 -14.33
C LYS A 20 -9.23 2.41 -15.01
N ARG A 21 -9.24 2.41 -16.34
CA ARG A 21 -8.15 2.96 -17.15
C ARG A 21 -8.32 4.47 -17.30
N LYS A 22 -7.22 5.21 -17.19
CA LYS A 22 -7.21 6.64 -17.51
C LYS A 22 -7.26 6.86 -19.02
N LYS A 23 -7.54 8.10 -19.45
CA LYS A 23 -7.51 8.51 -20.87
C LYS A 23 -6.19 8.17 -21.57
N ASN A 24 -5.08 8.09 -20.83
CA ASN A 24 -3.75 7.74 -21.35
C ASN A 24 -3.52 6.22 -21.48
N GLY A 25 -4.53 5.38 -21.24
CA GLY A 25 -4.43 3.92 -21.31
C GLY A 25 -3.74 3.23 -20.12
N LEU A 26 -3.17 4.01 -19.19
CA LEU A 26 -2.53 3.52 -17.97
C LEU A 26 -3.53 3.25 -16.84
N CYS A 27 -3.17 2.34 -15.93
CA CYS A 27 -3.93 1.99 -14.74
C CYS A 27 -3.29 2.58 -13.49
N LEU A 28 -4.11 3.00 -12.53
CA LEU A 28 -3.60 3.48 -11.25
C LEU A 28 -3.19 2.30 -10.36
N LEU A 29 -2.01 2.42 -9.75
CA LEU A 29 -1.51 1.51 -8.74
C LEU A 29 -2.21 1.75 -7.41
N MET A 30 -2.73 0.68 -6.84
CA MET A 30 -3.43 0.62 -5.57
C MET A 30 -2.62 -0.24 -4.59
N GLY A 31 -2.62 0.15 -3.32
CA GLY A 31 -2.11 -0.67 -2.23
C GLY A 31 -3.25 -1.05 -1.28
N ARG A 32 -3.21 -2.28 -0.78
CA ARG A 32 -4.10 -2.81 0.25
C ARG A 32 -3.27 -3.25 1.44
N ILE A 33 -3.60 -2.73 2.61
CA ILE A 33 -2.99 -3.11 3.87
C ILE A 33 -4.07 -3.81 4.68
N THR A 34 -3.74 -5.00 5.20
CA THR A 34 -4.64 -5.80 6.04
C THR A 34 -3.99 -5.97 7.41
N ILE A 35 -4.75 -5.72 8.48
CA ILE A 35 -4.32 -5.86 9.87
C ILE A 35 -5.51 -6.44 10.65
N ASP A 36 -5.37 -7.64 11.24
CA ASP A 36 -6.39 -8.29 12.09
C ASP A 36 -7.84 -8.16 11.57
N ALA A 37 -8.05 -8.50 10.29
CA ALA A 37 -9.32 -8.40 9.54
C ALA A 37 -9.75 -6.98 9.08
N GLY A 38 -9.11 -5.92 9.54
CA GLY A 38 -9.34 -4.59 8.99
C GLY A 38 -8.48 -4.31 7.75
N ILE A 39 -9.08 -3.66 6.77
CA ILE A 39 -8.47 -3.42 5.46
C ILE A 39 -8.44 -1.92 5.17
N VAL A 40 -7.27 -1.40 4.79
CA VAL A 40 -7.12 -0.04 4.27
C VAL A 40 -6.61 -0.12 2.84
N GLN A 41 -7.29 0.58 1.94
CA GLN A 41 -6.86 0.70 0.54
C GLN A 41 -6.40 2.13 0.28
N PHE A 42 -5.27 2.27 -0.41
CA PHE A 42 -4.71 3.56 -0.80
C PHE A 42 -4.30 3.57 -2.27
N ARG A 43 -4.20 4.76 -2.84
CA ARG A 43 -3.74 5.00 -4.20
C ARG A 43 -2.27 5.39 -4.15
N ALA A 44 -1.43 4.77 -4.96
CA ALA A 44 0.01 5.03 -4.97
C ALA A 44 0.44 6.18 -5.91
N HIS A 45 -0.51 6.98 -6.44
CA HIS A 45 -0.32 8.03 -7.47
C HIS A 45 0.67 7.64 -8.59
N THR A 46 0.79 6.35 -8.84
CA THR A 46 1.74 5.79 -9.79
C THR A 46 0.90 5.08 -10.84
N GLU A 47 1.17 5.41 -12.08
CA GLU A 47 0.47 4.85 -13.23
C GLU A 47 1.30 3.72 -13.80
N VAL A 48 0.66 2.59 -14.07
CA VAL A 48 1.32 1.38 -14.56
C VAL A 48 0.56 0.88 -15.77
N ASN A 49 1.29 0.44 -16.79
CA ASN A 49 0.69 -0.18 -17.94
C ASN A 49 0.12 -1.56 -17.55
N PRO A 50 -1.19 -1.81 -17.73
CA PRO A 50 -1.78 -3.10 -17.40
C PRO A 50 -1.23 -4.29 -18.20
N GLN A 51 -0.61 -4.04 -19.36
CA GLN A 51 0.04 -5.08 -20.17
C GLN A 51 1.36 -5.55 -19.56
N THR A 52 2.08 -4.65 -18.89
CA THR A 52 3.34 -4.97 -18.22
C THR A 52 3.13 -5.30 -16.74
N TRP A 53 1.90 -5.51 -16.28
CA TRP A 53 1.62 -5.84 -14.87
C TRP A 53 1.20 -7.29 -14.70
N ASP A 54 1.93 -8.01 -13.85
CA ASP A 54 1.56 -9.34 -13.39
C ASP A 54 0.66 -9.22 -12.16
N ALA A 55 -0.62 -9.54 -12.36
CA ALA A 55 -1.62 -9.51 -11.30
C ALA A 55 -1.45 -10.65 -10.27
N LYS A 56 -0.81 -11.76 -10.64
CA LYS A 56 -0.51 -12.85 -9.71
C LYS A 56 0.67 -12.50 -8.82
N ALA A 57 1.71 -11.89 -9.40
CA ALA A 57 2.89 -11.46 -8.66
C ALA A 57 2.69 -10.11 -7.93
N GLY A 58 1.68 -9.32 -8.31
CA GLY A 58 1.48 -7.97 -7.78
C GLY A 58 2.63 -7.01 -8.14
N ARG A 59 3.26 -7.23 -9.31
CA ARG A 59 4.47 -6.54 -9.73
C ARG A 59 4.47 -6.22 -11.22
N ALA A 60 5.23 -5.19 -11.58
CA ALA A 60 5.48 -4.86 -12.98
C ALA A 60 6.51 -5.84 -13.57
N VAL A 61 6.19 -6.42 -14.71
CA VAL A 61 7.04 -7.30 -15.51
C VAL A 61 7.72 -6.49 -16.60
N GLY A 62 9.03 -6.71 -16.75
CA GLY A 62 9.86 -6.08 -17.76
C GLY A 62 10.97 -5.23 -17.17
N LYS A 63 11.92 -4.85 -18.04
CA LYS A 63 13.09 -4.02 -17.70
C LYS A 63 12.94 -2.57 -18.20
N THR A 64 11.72 -2.12 -18.49
CA THR A 64 11.51 -0.74 -18.96
C THR A 64 11.79 0.25 -17.83
N LYS A 65 12.09 1.50 -18.20
CA LYS A 65 12.32 2.58 -17.23
C LYS A 65 11.10 2.80 -16.33
N GLU A 66 9.88 2.59 -16.84
CA GLU A 66 8.68 2.66 -16.00
C GLU A 66 8.64 1.51 -14.99
N ALA A 67 8.88 0.26 -15.41
CA ALA A 67 8.85 -0.89 -14.51
C ALA A 67 9.86 -0.76 -13.35
N VAL A 68 11.05 -0.25 -13.63
CA VAL A 68 12.07 0.03 -12.60
C VAL A 68 11.59 1.12 -11.63
N THR A 69 11.01 2.19 -12.14
CA THR A 69 10.45 3.28 -11.32
C THR A 69 9.33 2.77 -10.43
N VAL A 70 8.40 1.98 -10.98
CA VAL A 70 7.30 1.36 -10.24
C VAL A 70 7.82 0.46 -9.13
N HIS A 71 8.80 -0.42 -9.42
CA HIS A 71 9.39 -1.27 -8.38
C HIS A 71 10.03 -0.45 -7.26
N LYS A 72 10.82 0.59 -7.58
CA LYS A 72 11.40 1.46 -6.56
C LYS A 72 10.34 2.14 -5.69
N THR A 73 9.24 2.60 -6.30
CA THR A 73 8.12 3.20 -5.55
C THR A 73 7.43 2.17 -4.66
N LEU A 74 7.18 0.96 -5.15
CA LEU A 74 6.61 -0.13 -4.37
C LEU A 74 7.49 -0.50 -3.16
N ASP A 75 8.80 -0.69 -3.37
CA ASP A 75 9.75 -0.99 -2.30
C ASP A 75 9.80 0.13 -1.25
N LYS A 76 9.77 1.39 -1.70
CA LYS A 76 9.74 2.56 -0.81
C LYS A 76 8.46 2.56 0.05
N LEU A 77 7.30 2.39 -0.59
CA LEU A 77 5.99 2.32 0.08
C LEU A 77 5.96 1.18 1.10
N GLU A 78 6.35 -0.01 0.69
CA GLU A 78 6.36 -1.20 1.53
C GLU A 78 7.26 -1.02 2.75
N ARG A 79 8.45 -0.45 2.55
CA ARG A 79 9.39 -0.14 3.65
C ARG A 79 8.82 0.88 4.63
N GLN A 80 8.21 1.95 4.13
CA GLN A 80 7.62 3.00 4.99
C GLN A 80 6.42 2.48 5.78
N ILE A 81 5.52 1.72 5.12
CA ILE A 81 4.37 1.11 5.78
C ILE A 81 4.82 0.13 6.87
N ARG A 82 5.80 -0.74 6.57
CA ARG A 82 6.36 -1.65 7.57
C ARG A 82 7.02 -0.91 8.72
N SER A 83 7.84 0.09 8.42
CA SER A 83 8.51 0.90 9.44
C SER A 83 7.50 1.56 10.38
N HIS A 84 6.44 2.17 9.83
CA HIS A 84 5.38 2.78 10.61
C HIS A 84 4.61 1.75 11.44
N TYR A 85 4.28 0.58 10.85
CA TYR A 85 3.68 -0.53 11.58
C TYR A 85 4.54 -0.98 12.76
N PHE A 86 5.85 -1.17 12.56
CA PHE A 86 6.76 -1.53 13.66
C PHE A 86 6.81 -0.46 14.75
N SER A 87 6.78 0.83 14.38
CA SER A 87 6.71 1.94 15.34
C SER A 87 5.41 1.91 16.17
N ILE A 88 4.27 1.64 15.54
CA ILE A 88 2.97 1.49 16.22
C ILE A 88 3.00 0.30 17.20
N ILE A 89 3.58 -0.82 16.77
CA ILE A 89 3.73 -2.02 17.60
C ILE A 89 4.64 -1.72 18.81
N TRP A 90 5.76 -1.04 18.57
CA TRP A 90 6.71 -0.65 19.60
C TRP A 90 6.11 0.31 20.64
N THR A 91 5.26 1.25 20.20
CA THR A 91 4.56 2.20 21.08
C THR A 91 3.38 1.57 21.83
N GLY A 92 3.04 0.31 21.57
CA GLY A 92 1.98 -0.41 22.28
C GLY A 92 0.55 -0.03 21.88
N THR A 93 0.36 0.58 20.72
CA THR A 93 -0.98 0.93 20.21
C THR A 93 -1.66 -0.32 19.65
N PHE A 94 -2.82 -0.73 20.17
CA PHE A 94 -3.47 -2.00 19.79
C PHE A 94 -4.65 -1.88 18.80
N ASN A 95 -4.73 -2.86 17.88
CA ASN A 95 -5.80 -3.21 16.93
C ASN A 95 -6.64 -2.06 16.34
N LYS A 96 -7.71 -1.61 17.00
CA LYS A 96 -8.64 -0.60 16.42
C LYS A 96 -7.97 0.75 16.13
N ARG A 97 -6.95 1.14 16.91
CA ARG A 97 -6.22 2.39 16.68
C ARG A 97 -5.11 2.27 15.65
N MET A 98 -4.61 1.06 15.37
CA MET A 98 -3.52 0.86 14.41
C MET A 98 -3.96 1.21 12.98
N LEU A 99 -5.11 0.70 12.55
CA LEU A 99 -5.66 1.00 11.22
C LEU A 99 -5.96 2.48 11.06
N HIS A 100 -6.53 3.11 12.09
CA HIS A 100 -6.76 4.54 12.09
C HIS A 100 -5.43 5.33 12.03
N SER A 101 -4.41 4.93 12.79
CA SER A 101 -3.08 5.55 12.75
C SER A 101 -2.43 5.41 11.37
N LEU A 102 -2.47 4.22 10.77
CA LEU A 102 -1.98 4.00 9.41
C LEU A 102 -2.78 4.79 8.38
N PHE A 103 -4.09 4.89 8.56
CA PHE A 103 -4.95 5.69 7.69
C PHE A 103 -4.57 7.17 7.77
N VAL A 104 -4.42 7.72 8.98
CA VAL A 104 -3.97 9.11 9.19
C VAL A 104 -2.58 9.31 8.59
N PHE A 105 -1.64 8.40 8.82
CA PHE A 105 -0.30 8.45 8.23
C PHE A 105 -0.33 8.46 6.69
N LEU A 106 -1.11 7.57 6.07
CA LEU A 106 -1.25 7.55 4.60
C LEU A 106 -1.94 8.81 4.06
N THR A 107 -2.82 9.44 4.84
CA THR A 107 -3.56 10.64 4.44
C THR A 107 -2.73 11.91 4.60
N PHE A 108 -2.08 12.10 5.75
CA PHE A 108 -1.35 13.33 6.08
C PHE A 108 0.11 13.30 5.63
N ASP A 109 0.80 12.18 5.80
CA ASP A 109 2.25 12.08 5.59
C ASP A 109 2.60 11.76 4.13
N PHE A 110 1.67 11.14 3.39
CA PHE A 110 1.90 10.69 2.01
C PHE A 110 1.19 11.52 0.94
N TYR A 111 -0.02 12.05 1.21
CA TYR A 111 -0.83 12.74 0.21
C TYR A 111 -1.62 13.93 0.77
N PRO A 112 -0.95 15.08 1.00
CA PRO A 112 -1.57 16.23 1.63
C PRO A 112 -2.63 16.95 0.79
N HIS A 113 -2.83 16.62 -0.50
CA HIS A 113 -3.73 17.43 -1.35
C HIS A 113 -4.84 16.71 -2.13
N GLU A 114 -4.78 15.40 -2.41
CA GLU A 114 -5.88 14.75 -3.15
C GLU A 114 -5.73 13.23 -3.11
N SER A 115 -6.29 12.58 -2.10
CA SER A 115 -6.36 11.11 -2.06
C SER A 115 -7.74 10.65 -1.64
N VAL A 116 -8.52 10.24 -2.65
CA VAL A 116 -9.79 9.56 -2.48
C VAL A 116 -9.52 8.16 -1.94
N PHE A 117 -9.67 7.99 -0.63
CA PHE A 117 -9.75 6.67 -0.01
C PHE A 117 -11.11 6.05 -0.36
N VAL A 118 -11.08 4.83 -0.91
CA VAL A 118 -12.28 4.01 -1.05
C VAL A 118 -12.46 3.30 0.29
N ARG A 119 -13.35 3.83 1.14
CA ARG A 119 -13.86 3.10 2.30
C ARG A 119 -14.59 1.85 1.80
N TYR A 120 -14.38 0.73 2.48
CA TYR A 120 -15.39 -0.32 2.62
C TYR A 120 -15.87 -0.27 4.06
#